data_AF-A0ABD0NEC5-F1
#
_entry.id   AF-A0ABD0NEC5-F1
#
_cell.length_a   1.000
_cell.length_b   1.000
_cell.length_c   1.000
_cell.angle_alpha   90.00
_cell.angle_beta   90.00
_cell.angle_gamma   90.00
#
_symmetry.space_group_name_H-M   'P 1'
#
loop_
_entity.id
_entity.type
_entity.pdbx_description
1 polymer ?
#
loop_
_entity_poly.entity_id
_entity_poly.type
_entity_poly.pdbx_seq_one_letter_code
_entity_poly.pdbx_strand_id
1 'polypeptide(L)'
;MSYPDHPERFDRRQQVLCKERLSGRCYWEAEWSGEGDVAVAYKSIDRKDFEWWLGGNQKSWILGCFGENLIAWHDIIQTYIPPPTPPLNKVAVYLDEAAGILSFYSISDTNTLRHLHTFNTTFTEPLYAGFVLYNASVSLCDVKQQDE
;
A
#
# COMPACT_ATOMS: atom_id res chain seq x y z
N MET A 1 -11.88 2.93 -24.81
CA MET A 1 -12.35 4.25 -24.30
C MET A 1 -11.26 4.81 -23.42
N SER A 2 -10.94 6.09 -23.55
CA SER A 2 -9.98 6.77 -22.66
C SER A 2 -10.72 7.33 -21.46
N TYR A 3 -10.14 7.27 -20.26
CA TYR A 3 -10.68 7.97 -19.10
C TYR A 3 -10.55 9.50 -19.32
N PRO A 4 -11.58 10.30 -19.00
CA PRO A 4 -11.52 11.76 -19.15
C PRO A 4 -10.50 12.36 -18.19
N ASP A 5 -9.91 13.51 -18.54
CA ASP A 5 -8.96 14.20 -17.67
C ASP A 5 -9.58 14.55 -16.30
N HIS A 6 -8.80 14.40 -15.22
CA HIS A 6 -9.23 14.61 -13.85
C HIS A 6 -8.01 14.98 -12.97
N PRO A 7 -8.14 16.00 -12.09
CA PRO A 7 -7.05 16.42 -11.20
C PRO A 7 -6.62 15.30 -10.24
N GLU A 8 -7.55 14.43 -9.84
CA GLU A 8 -7.25 13.31 -8.94
C GLU A 8 -6.71 12.04 -9.64
N ARG A 9 -6.48 12.07 -10.95
CA ARG A 9 -5.87 10.93 -11.67
C ARG A 9 -4.36 11.08 -11.77
N PHE A 10 -3.63 9.99 -11.52
CA PHE A 10 -2.20 9.90 -11.84
C PHE A 10 -2.00 9.80 -13.36
N ASP A 11 -1.12 10.64 -13.91
CA ASP A 11 -0.95 10.71 -15.38
C ASP A 11 0.25 9.92 -15.93
N ARG A 12 1.16 9.42 -15.06
CA ARG A 12 2.45 8.86 -15.50
C ARG A 12 2.76 7.41 -15.10
N ARG A 13 2.10 6.84 -14.07
CA ARG A 13 2.17 5.40 -13.71
C ARG A 13 0.78 4.90 -13.42
N GLN A 14 0.66 3.58 -13.52
CA GLN A 14 -0.49 2.77 -13.18
C GLN A 14 -0.71 2.72 -11.67
N GLN A 15 -1.02 3.87 -11.07
CA GLN A 15 -1.26 4.03 -9.64
C GLN A 15 -2.69 4.46 -9.39
N VAL A 16 -3.28 3.95 -8.31
CA VAL A 16 -4.64 4.28 -7.90
C VAL A 16 -4.68 4.48 -6.40
N LEU A 17 -5.57 5.37 -5.94
CA LEU A 17 -5.98 5.45 -4.54
C LEU A 17 -7.44 5.02 -4.42
N CYS A 18 -7.77 4.36 -3.32
CA CYS A 18 -9.15 4.12 -2.91
C CYS A 18 -9.87 5.45 -2.67
N LYS A 19 -11.20 5.41 -2.79
CA LYS A 19 -12.06 6.57 -2.58
C LYS A 19 -12.29 6.82 -1.08
N GLU A 20 -12.36 5.76 -0.31
CA GLU A 20 -12.64 5.76 1.12
C GLU A 20 -11.37 6.11 1.91
N ARG A 21 -11.54 6.97 2.92
CA ARG A 21 -10.50 7.30 3.89
C ARG A 21 -10.27 6.11 4.83
N LEU A 22 -9.02 5.82 5.14
CA LEU A 22 -8.61 5.00 6.28
C LEU A 22 -8.72 5.83 7.57
N SER A 23 -9.38 5.31 8.59
CA SER A 23 -9.70 6.06 9.80
C SER A 23 -9.42 5.29 11.07
N GLY A 24 -8.75 5.94 12.03
CA GLY A 24 -8.50 5.39 13.36
C GLY A 24 -7.59 4.17 13.32
N ARG A 25 -8.08 3.05 13.85
CA ARG A 25 -7.43 1.75 13.75
C ARG A 25 -8.15 0.92 12.71
N CYS A 26 -7.46 0.57 11.64
CA CYS A 26 -8.05 -0.22 10.58
C CYS A 26 -7.07 -1.26 10.03
N TYR A 27 -7.66 -2.32 9.51
CA TYR A 27 -6.98 -3.45 8.93
C TYR A 27 -7.64 -3.78 7.60
N TRP A 28 -6.83 -4.08 6.60
CA TRP A 28 -7.32 -4.58 5.32
C TRP A 28 -6.28 -5.48 4.66
N GLU A 29 -6.76 -6.36 3.78
CA GLU A 29 -5.94 -7.30 3.04
C GLU A 29 -6.14 -7.06 1.55
N ALA A 30 -5.07 -7.22 0.78
CA ALA A 30 -5.11 -7.24 -0.66
C ALA A 30 -4.38 -8.45 -1.20
N GLU A 31 -4.87 -8.97 -2.31
CA GLU A 31 -4.31 -10.10 -3.03
C GLU A 31 -4.04 -9.72 -4.48
N TRP A 32 -2.90 -10.15 -5.00
CA TRP A 32 -2.43 -9.87 -6.35
C TRP A 32 -2.34 -11.14 -7.20
N SER A 33 -2.63 -10.98 -8.49
CA SER A 33 -2.06 -11.84 -9.53
C SER A 33 -1.02 -11.03 -10.31
N GLY A 34 0.21 -11.55 -10.42
CA GLY A 34 1.34 -10.82 -11.01
C GLY A 34 2.10 -9.95 -10.01
N GLU A 35 2.70 -8.87 -10.50
CA GLU A 35 3.52 -7.94 -9.71
C GLU A 35 2.75 -6.65 -9.40
N GLY A 36 2.79 -6.21 -8.15
CA GLY A 36 2.17 -4.95 -7.75
C GLY A 36 2.61 -4.53 -6.36
N ASP A 37 2.32 -3.28 -6.04
CA ASP A 37 2.76 -2.67 -4.80
C ASP A 37 1.56 -2.16 -4.01
N VAL A 38 1.72 -2.11 -2.69
CA VAL A 38 0.70 -1.66 -1.75
C VAL A 38 1.17 -0.41 -1.04
N ALA A 39 0.34 0.61 -1.02
CA ALA A 39 0.68 1.92 -0.48
C ALA A 39 -0.39 2.45 0.46
N VAL A 40 0.03 3.42 1.26
CA VAL A 40 -0.85 4.36 1.94
C VAL A 40 -0.35 5.76 1.61
N ALA A 41 -1.27 6.67 1.28
CA ALA A 41 -0.91 8.04 0.94
C ALA A 41 -1.92 9.05 1.45
N TYR A 42 -1.45 10.28 1.64
CA TYR A 42 -2.34 11.43 1.80
C TYR A 42 -3.06 11.75 0.50
N LYS A 43 -4.29 12.28 0.61
CA LYS A 43 -5.05 12.73 -0.57
C LYS A 43 -4.36 13.86 -1.32
N SER A 44 -3.53 14.65 -0.64
CA SER A 44 -2.80 15.80 -1.19
C SER A 44 -1.52 15.43 -1.96
N ILE A 45 -1.24 14.14 -2.15
CA ILE A 45 -0.13 13.69 -2.98
C ILE A 45 -0.22 14.30 -4.39
N ASP A 46 0.94 14.68 -4.95
CA ASP A 46 1.00 15.13 -6.33
C ASP A 46 0.71 13.96 -7.27
N ARG A 47 0.01 14.24 -8.37
CA ARG A 47 -0.41 13.24 -9.35
C ARG A 47 0.09 13.55 -10.77
N LYS A 48 0.73 14.71 -10.97
CA LYS A 48 1.02 15.31 -12.28
C LYS A 48 2.48 15.71 -12.44
N ASP A 49 3.11 16.23 -11.38
CA ASP A 49 4.49 16.76 -11.37
C ASP A 49 5.51 15.81 -10.72
N PHE A 50 6.81 16.13 -10.75
CA PHE A 50 7.97 15.24 -10.57
C PHE A 50 7.93 14.22 -9.41
N GLU A 51 7.27 14.50 -8.29
CA GLU A 51 7.14 13.61 -7.12
C GLU A 51 5.84 12.78 -7.08
N TRP A 52 5.31 12.48 -8.26
CA TRP A 52 4.00 11.88 -8.49
C TRP A 52 3.86 10.39 -8.14
N TRP A 53 4.93 9.69 -7.74
CA TRP A 53 4.86 8.25 -7.44
C TRP A 53 4.88 7.95 -5.95
N LEU A 54 4.13 6.91 -5.58
CA LEU A 54 3.98 6.43 -4.21
C LEU A 54 5.33 5.95 -3.65
N GLY A 55 5.66 6.39 -2.43
CA GLY A 55 6.94 6.15 -1.75
C GLY A 55 8.07 7.11 -2.14
N GLY A 56 7.93 7.84 -3.25
CA GLY A 56 8.92 8.81 -3.72
C GLY A 56 8.84 10.19 -3.09
N ASN A 57 8.02 10.36 -2.05
CA ASN A 57 7.73 11.64 -1.41
C ASN A 57 7.35 11.43 0.06
N GLN A 58 7.21 12.54 0.78
CA GLN A 58 6.83 12.56 2.21
C GLN A 58 5.34 12.28 2.47
N LYS A 59 4.53 12.18 1.42
CA LYS A 59 3.07 12.02 1.50
C LYS A 59 2.60 10.59 1.30
N SER A 60 3.53 9.65 1.17
CA SER A 60 3.20 8.25 0.90
C SER A 60 4.23 7.28 1.46
N TRP A 61 3.73 6.09 1.78
CA TRP A 61 4.47 4.94 2.27
C TRP A 61 4.06 3.74 1.44
N ILE A 62 5.01 2.98 0.92
CA ILE A 62 4.73 1.86 0.03
C ILE A 62 5.57 0.66 0.44
N LEU A 63 4.97 -0.52 0.34
CA LEU A 63 5.67 -1.79 0.29
C LEU A 63 5.65 -2.27 -1.16
N GLY A 64 6.81 -2.22 -1.79
CA GLY A 64 7.03 -2.72 -3.13
C GLY A 64 7.27 -4.23 -3.12
N CYS A 65 6.56 -4.96 -3.98
CA CYS A 65 6.67 -6.41 -4.11
C CYS A 65 7.18 -6.77 -5.51
N PHE A 66 8.50 -6.81 -5.66
CA PHE A 66 9.18 -7.10 -6.93
C PHE A 66 9.74 -8.52 -6.93
N GLY A 67 8.94 -9.49 -7.37
CA GLY A 67 9.34 -10.90 -7.42
C GLY A 67 9.76 -11.43 -6.05
N GLU A 68 11.06 -11.71 -5.87
CA GLU A 68 11.63 -12.19 -4.61
C GLU A 68 12.10 -11.07 -3.67
N ASN A 69 12.07 -9.80 -4.08
CA ASN A 69 12.56 -8.69 -3.27
C ASN A 69 11.39 -7.86 -2.72
N LEU A 70 11.41 -7.65 -1.40
CA LEU A 70 10.52 -6.73 -0.71
C LEU A 70 11.28 -5.48 -0.31
N ILE A 71 10.73 -4.32 -0.65
CA ILE A 71 11.35 -3.04 -0.30
C ILE A 71 10.27 -2.09 0.20
N ALA A 72 10.43 -1.57 1.41
CA ALA A 72 9.60 -0.49 1.93
C ALA A 72 10.21 0.85 1.55
N TRP A 73 9.43 1.73 0.89
CA TRP A 73 9.87 3.07 0.49
C TRP A 73 9.04 4.16 1.16
N HIS A 74 9.72 5.22 1.56
CA HIS A 74 9.14 6.47 2.01
C HIS A 74 10.15 7.59 1.82
N ASP A 75 9.72 8.74 1.27
CA ASP A 75 10.58 9.89 1.03
C ASP A 75 11.91 9.50 0.38
N ILE A 76 11.84 8.74 -0.74
CA ILE A 76 12.98 8.17 -1.51
C ILE A 76 13.91 7.21 -0.74
N ILE A 77 13.71 7.02 0.56
CA ILE A 77 14.49 6.12 1.40
C ILE A 77 13.94 4.70 1.24
N GLN A 78 14.86 3.77 0.97
CA GLN A 78 14.55 2.37 0.73
C GLN A 78 15.01 1.51 1.91
N THR A 79 14.13 0.63 2.37
CA THR A 79 14.47 -0.42 3.35
C THR A 79 14.24 -1.78 2.72
N TYR A 80 15.31 -2.53 2.51
CA TYR A 80 15.24 -3.91 2.01
C TYR A 80 14.75 -4.85 3.10
N ILE A 81 13.77 -5.68 2.77
CA ILE A 81 13.11 -6.60 3.70
C ILE A 81 13.41 -8.03 3.25
N PRO A 82 13.86 -8.91 4.18
CA PRO A 82 14.02 -10.33 3.86
C PRO A 82 12.69 -10.95 3.43
N PRO A 83 12.59 -11.50 2.21
CA PRO A 83 11.33 -12.03 1.71
C PRO A 83 10.84 -13.23 2.54
N PRO A 84 9.52 -13.45 2.64
CA PRO A 84 8.99 -14.74 3.04
C PRO A 84 9.24 -15.79 1.95
N THR A 85 9.42 -17.03 2.37
CA THR A 85 9.22 -18.22 1.55
C THR A 85 7.73 -18.57 1.63
N PRO A 86 6.95 -18.82 0.55
CA PRO A 86 7.13 -18.71 -0.92
C PRO A 86 6.47 -17.39 -1.45
N PRO A 87 5.98 -17.23 -2.72
CA PRO A 87 5.74 -15.91 -3.31
C PRO A 87 4.66 -15.11 -2.58
N LEU A 88 4.93 -13.82 -2.38
CA LEU A 88 4.00 -12.90 -1.73
C LEU A 88 2.93 -12.46 -2.72
N ASN A 89 1.78 -13.14 -2.69
CA ASN A 89 0.60 -12.71 -3.43
C ASN A 89 -0.43 -11.99 -2.54
N LYS A 90 -0.29 -12.05 -1.21
CA LYS A 90 -1.27 -11.48 -0.28
C LYS A 90 -0.60 -10.70 0.85
N VAL A 91 -1.02 -9.45 1.02
CA VAL A 91 -0.49 -8.52 2.02
C VAL A 91 -1.61 -7.99 2.88
N ALA A 92 -1.38 -7.96 4.18
CA ALA A 92 -2.19 -7.23 5.12
C ALA A 92 -1.53 -5.90 5.50
N VAL A 93 -2.36 -4.88 5.66
CA VAL A 93 -1.97 -3.55 6.11
C VAL A 93 -2.73 -3.23 7.38
N TYR A 94 -1.98 -2.87 8.43
CA TYR A 94 -2.51 -2.37 9.68
C TYR A 94 -2.12 -0.92 9.86
N LEU A 95 -3.11 -0.07 10.14
CA LEU A 95 -2.93 1.33 10.47
C LEU A 95 -3.46 1.60 11.87
N ASP A 96 -2.66 2.27 12.69
CA ASP A 96 -3.09 2.97 13.89
C ASP A 96 -2.73 4.45 13.74
N GLU A 97 -3.72 5.23 13.29
CA GLU A 97 -3.55 6.65 12.97
C GLU A 97 -3.12 7.46 14.21
N ALA A 98 -3.66 7.13 15.39
CA ALA A 98 -3.38 7.84 16.64
C ALA A 98 -2.00 7.49 17.21
N ALA A 99 -1.58 6.22 17.09
CA ALA A 99 -0.25 5.79 17.50
C ALA A 99 0.85 6.11 16.48
N GLY A 100 0.47 6.52 15.26
CA GLY A 100 1.43 6.81 14.20
C GLY A 100 2.07 5.55 13.60
N ILE A 101 1.35 4.43 13.60
CA ILE A 101 1.86 3.12 13.19
C ILE A 101 1.23 2.73 11.86
N LEU A 102 2.06 2.42 10.87
CA LEU A 102 1.66 1.75 9.64
C LEU A 102 2.51 0.50 9.46
N SER A 103 1.88 -0.67 9.53
CA SER A 103 2.56 -1.96 9.48
C SER A 103 2.06 -2.81 8.31
N PHE A 104 2.99 -3.51 7.67
CA PHE A 104 2.74 -4.43 6.57
C PHE A 104 3.08 -5.86 6.99
N TYR A 105 2.26 -6.80 6.56
CA TYR A 105 2.41 -8.23 6.88
C TYR A 105 2.19 -9.07 5.63
N SER A 106 2.97 -10.14 5.47
CA SER A 106 2.64 -11.21 4.53
C SER A 106 1.61 -12.14 5.14
N ILE A 107 0.70 -12.65 4.33
CA ILE A 107 -0.27 -13.66 4.72
C ILE A 107 0.10 -14.98 4.04
N SER A 108 0.32 -16.04 4.84
CA SER A 108 0.53 -17.38 4.29
C SER A 108 -0.77 -18.04 3.84
N ASP A 109 -0.67 -19.16 3.11
CA ASP A 109 -1.82 -20.02 2.75
C ASP A 109 -2.63 -20.51 3.98
N THR A 110 -2.00 -20.51 5.16
CA THR A 110 -2.63 -20.87 6.44
C THR A 110 -3.23 -19.67 7.19
N ASN A 111 -3.34 -18.50 6.54
CA ASN A 111 -3.75 -17.22 7.15
C ASN A 111 -2.87 -16.78 8.33
N THR A 112 -1.60 -17.16 8.33
CA THR A 112 -0.66 -16.71 9.35
C THR A 112 -0.02 -15.40 8.92
N LEU A 113 -0.10 -14.38 9.79
CA LEU A 113 0.56 -13.10 9.57
C LEU A 113 2.04 -13.18 9.95
N ARG A 114 2.90 -12.76 9.03
CA ARG A 114 4.32 -12.49 9.30
C ARG A 114 4.61 -11.02 9.05
N HIS A 115 5.14 -10.35 10.06
CA HIS A 115 5.53 -8.95 9.97
C HIS A 115 6.62 -8.74 8.92
N LEU A 116 6.46 -7.70 8.10
CA LEU A 116 7.41 -7.31 7.07
C LEU A 116 8.09 -5.99 7.41
N HIS A 117 7.29 -4.97 7.71
CA HIS A 117 7.82 -3.63 7.99
C HIS A 117 6.82 -2.78 8.77
N THR A 118 7.34 -1.82 9.54
CA THR A 118 6.54 -0.80 10.22
C THR A 118 7.16 0.57 10.01
N PHE A 119 6.37 1.51 9.48
CA PHE A 119 6.67 2.92 9.56
C PHE A 119 6.09 3.49 10.85
N ASN A 120 6.92 4.26 11.56
CA ASN A 120 6.50 5.04 12.71
C ASN A 120 6.59 6.52 12.32
N THR A 121 5.46 7.22 12.30
CA THR A 121 5.38 8.61 11.86
C THR A 121 4.18 9.32 12.47
N THR A 122 4.19 10.66 12.49
CA THR A 122 3.00 11.44 12.87
C THR A 122 2.21 11.76 11.61
N PHE A 123 1.04 11.14 11.46
CA PHE A 123 0.17 11.44 10.33
C PHE A 123 -0.49 12.81 10.49
N THR A 124 -0.41 13.63 9.44
CA THR A 124 -0.87 15.03 9.45
C THR A 124 -2.11 15.25 8.60
N GLU A 125 -2.49 14.26 7.78
CA GLU A 125 -3.61 14.35 6.85
C GLU A 125 -4.36 13.01 6.76
N PRO A 126 -5.61 13.02 6.28
CA PRO A 126 -6.35 11.80 5.97
C PRO A 126 -5.59 10.85 5.03
N LEU A 127 -5.53 9.58 5.42
CA LEU A 127 -4.85 8.51 4.70
C LEU A 127 -5.81 7.72 3.81
N TYR A 128 -5.28 7.21 2.70
CA TYR A 128 -6.01 6.41 1.72
C TYR A 128 -5.15 5.22 1.31
N ALA A 129 -5.78 4.06 1.15
CA ALA A 129 -5.13 2.90 0.55
C ALA A 129 -4.79 3.21 -0.91
N GLY A 130 -3.62 2.75 -1.34
CA GLY A 130 -3.10 2.96 -2.68
C GLY A 130 -2.47 1.69 -3.24
N PHE A 131 -2.43 1.62 -4.57
CA PHE A 131 -1.92 0.46 -5.29
C PHE A 131 -1.13 0.92 -6.51
N VAL A 132 -0.05 0.21 -6.79
CA VAL A 132 0.65 0.27 -8.07
C VAL A 132 0.45 -1.07 -8.76
N LEU A 133 -0.07 -1.02 -9.97
CA LEU A 133 -0.37 -2.21 -10.77
C LEU A 133 0.57 -2.25 -11.96
N TYR A 134 1.35 -3.31 -12.07
CA TYR A 134 2.10 -3.59 -13.29
C TYR A 134 1.20 -4.42 -14.22
N ASN A 135 1.72 -5.45 -14.89
CA ASN A 135 0.90 -6.43 -15.61
C ASN A 135 0.21 -7.37 -14.61
N ALA A 136 -0.66 -6.82 -13.77
CA ALA A 136 -1.23 -7.48 -12.61
C ALA A 136 -2.68 -7.09 -12.36
N SER A 137 -3.35 -7.88 -11.51
CA SER A 137 -4.62 -7.52 -10.91
C SER A 137 -4.48 -7.46 -9.39
N VAL A 138 -5.22 -6.57 -8.73
CA VAL A 138 -5.36 -6.57 -7.27
C VAL A 138 -6.83 -6.70 -6.89
N SER A 139 -7.11 -7.44 -5.83
CA SER A 139 -8.42 -7.52 -5.19
C SER A 139 -8.29 -7.23 -3.71
N LEU A 140 -9.16 -6.38 -3.19
CA LEU A 140 -9.34 -6.24 -1.74
C LEU A 140 -10.07 -7.47 -1.23
N CYS A 141 -9.57 -8.10 -0.17
CA CYS A 141 -10.19 -9.30 0.38
C CYS A 141 -11.31 -8.92 1.37
N ASP A 142 -12.41 -9.68 1.32
CA ASP A 142 -13.45 -9.61 2.35
C ASP A 142 -12.92 -10.25 3.64
N VAL A 143 -12.45 -9.41 4.56
CA VAL A 143 -12.07 -9.87 5.90
C VAL A 143 -13.36 -10.21 6.64
N LYS A 144 -13.68 -11.50 6.75
CA LYS A 144 -14.76 -11.95 7.62
C LYS A 144 -14.39 -11.58 9.05
N GLN A 145 -15.14 -10.66 9.65
CA GLN A 145 -15.09 -10.48 11.10
C GLN A 145 -15.44 -11.84 11.71
N GLN A 146 -14.51 -12.43 12.46
CA GLN A 146 -14.89 -13.47 13.40
C GLN A 146 -15.68 -12.76 14.48
N ASP A 147 -17.00 -12.97 14.48
CA ASP A 147 -17.84 -12.61 15.61
C ASP A 147 -17.27 -13.30 16.87
N GLU A 148 -16.96 -12.51 17.89
CA GLU A 148 -16.57 -12.99 19.24
C GLU A 148 -17.73 -13.71 19.94
#